data_AF-A0A956FPP6-F1
#
_entry.id   AF-A0A956FPP6-F1
#
_cell.length_a   1.000
_cell.length_b   1.000
_cell.length_c   1.000
_cell.angle_alpha   90.00
_cell.angle_beta   90.00
_cell.angle_gamma   90.00
#
_symmetry.space_group_name_H-M   'P 1'
#
loop_
_entity.id
_entity.type
_entity.pdbx_description
1 polymer ?
#
loop_
_entity_poly.entity_id
_entity_poly.type
_entity_poly.pdbx_seq_one_letter_code
_entity_poly.pdbx_strand_id
1 'polypeptide(L)'
;RRDLPEIPRMASDAPIFAPPPIELGGQIAAALGGDATPQISLRLLGRYGADTDGLLAAAAGDPEELAAIPGADTRWVELRWAARAEAVV
;
A
#
# COMPACT_ATOMS: atom_id res chain seq x y z
N ARG A 1 16.57 19.88 -25.83
CA ARG A 1 16.21 20.23 -24.44
C ARG A 1 15.05 19.30 -24.08
N ARG A 2 15.23 18.32 -23.19
CA ARG A 2 14.13 17.46 -22.74
C ARG A 2 13.46 18.20 -21.59
N ASP A 3 12.17 18.49 -21.71
CA ASP A 3 11.39 19.01 -20.59
C ASP A 3 11.28 17.92 -19.54
N LEU A 4 11.77 18.22 -18.33
CA LEU A 4 11.62 17.32 -17.19
C LEU A 4 10.15 17.35 -16.77
N PRO A 5 9.54 16.20 -16.39
CA PRO A 5 8.21 16.19 -15.82
C PRO A 5 8.19 17.05 -14.55
N GLU A 6 7.10 17.79 -14.33
CA GLU A 6 6.91 18.48 -13.05
C GLU A 6 6.88 17.44 -11.92
N ILE A 7 7.81 17.59 -10.98
CA ILE A 7 7.79 16.81 -9.75
C ILE A 7 7.07 17.67 -8.70
N PRO A 8 5.94 17.20 -8.14
CA PRO A 8 5.26 17.90 -7.05
C PRO A 8 6.26 18.14 -5.90
N ARG A 9 6.42 19.40 -5.51
CA ARG A 9 7.33 19.75 -4.42
C ARG A 9 6.71 19.30 -3.10
N MET A 10 7.37 18.38 -2.40
CA MET A 10 6.98 17.99 -1.04
C MET A 10 7.00 19.24 -0.16
N ALA A 11 5.95 19.44 0.64
CA ALA A 11 5.88 20.58 1.55
C ALA A 11 7.08 20.56 2.51
N SER A 12 7.74 21.70 2.67
CA SER A 12 8.99 21.82 3.45
C SER A 12 8.81 21.59 4.94
N ASP A 13 7.57 21.65 5.43
CA ASP A 13 7.14 21.39 6.80
C ASP A 13 6.51 20.00 6.98
N ALA A 14 6.47 19.18 5.92
CA ALA A 14 5.97 17.81 6.02
C ALA A 14 6.84 17.04 7.03
N PRO A 15 6.25 16.50 8.10
CA PRO A 15 7.01 15.76 9.10
C PRO A 15 7.52 14.45 8.49
N ILE A 16 8.80 14.42 8.11
CA ILE A 16 9.48 13.27 7.49
C ILE A 16 9.38 12.01 8.37
N PHE A 17 9.31 12.19 9.70
CA PHE A 17 9.16 11.11 10.68
C PHE A 17 7.87 11.25 11.50
N ALA A 18 6.78 11.74 10.90
CA ALA A 18 5.49 11.61 11.55
C ALA A 18 5.21 10.13 11.85
N PRO A 19 4.61 9.81 13.00
CA PRO A 19 4.12 8.48 13.25
C PRO A 19 3.18 8.07 12.11
N PRO A 20 3.22 6.80 11.68
CA PRO A 20 2.34 6.32 10.63
C PRO A 20 0.87 6.57 11.02
N PRO A 21 -0.01 6.93 10.07
CA PRO A 21 -1.42 7.15 10.34
C PRO A 21 -2.04 5.90 10.97
N ILE A 22 -2.32 5.98 12.27
CA ILE A 22 -2.72 4.84 13.11
C ILE A 22 -4.07 4.29 12.64
N GLU A 23 -4.96 5.18 12.18
CA GLU A 23 -6.27 4.87 11.65
C GLU A 23 -6.17 3.99 10.41
N LEU A 24 -5.26 4.33 9.49
CA LEU A 24 -5.02 3.58 8.27
C LEU A 24 -4.38 2.21 8.58
N GLY A 25 -3.46 2.17 9.55
CA GLY A 25 -2.94 0.90 10.09
C GLY A 25 -4.04 -0.01 10.64
N GLY A 26 -5.04 0.56 11.31
CA GLY A 26 -6.23 -0.15 11.80
C GLY A 26 -7.13 -0.67 10.69
N GLN A 27 -7.33 0.10 9.62
CA GLN A 27 -8.09 -0.34 8.44
C GLN A 27 -7.42 -1.51 7.72
N ILE A 28 -6.09 -1.47 7.56
CA ILE A 28 -5.33 -2.58 6.99
C ILE A 28 -5.47 -3.82 7.87
N ALA A 29 -5.34 -3.67 9.20
CA ALA A 29 -5.50 -4.79 10.12
C ALA A 29 -6.91 -5.41 10.05
N ALA A 30 -7.95 -4.58 9.96
CA ALA A 30 -9.33 -5.04 9.80
C ALA A 30 -9.53 -5.79 8.47
N ALA A 31 -8.94 -5.30 7.38
CA ALA A 31 -9.02 -5.92 6.07
C ALA A 31 -8.30 -7.29 6.02
N LEU A 32 -7.14 -7.41 6.70
CA LEU A 32 -6.36 -8.64 6.76
C LEU A 32 -6.96 -9.73 7.67
N GLY A 33 -7.87 -9.36 8.57
CA GLY A 33 -8.53 -10.31 9.47
C GLY A 33 -7.54 -11.12 10.32
N GLY A 34 -7.62 -12.45 10.24
CA GLY A 34 -6.80 -13.36 11.06
C GLY A 34 -5.30 -13.32 10.76
N ASP A 35 -4.91 -12.83 9.58
CA ASP A 35 -3.51 -12.71 9.16
C ASP A 35 -2.91 -11.34 9.52
N ALA A 36 -3.66 -10.48 10.20
CA ALA A 36 -3.22 -9.16 10.58
C ALA A 36 -2.10 -9.23 11.62
N THR A 37 -0.89 -8.82 11.23
CA THR A 37 0.18 -8.49 12.17
C THR A 37 0.57 -7.02 12.01
N PRO A 38 1.02 -6.34 13.09
CA PRO A 38 1.53 -4.97 13.00
C PRO A 38 2.59 -4.79 11.91
N GLN A 39 3.44 -5.79 11.72
CA GLN A 39 4.50 -5.83 10.73
C GLN A 39 3.93 -5.79 9.31
N ILE A 40 2.88 -6.55 9.01
CA ILE A 40 2.23 -6.54 7.70
C ILE A 40 1.56 -5.19 7.45
N SER A 41 0.82 -4.65 8.42
CA SER A 41 0.15 -3.36 8.29
C SER A 41 1.15 -2.22 8.05
N LEU A 42 2.24 -2.18 8.82
CA LEU A 42 3.31 -1.20 8.64
C LEU A 42 4.05 -1.37 7.31
N ARG A 43 4.25 -2.61 6.84
CA ARG A 43 4.86 -2.89 5.54
C ARG A 43 3.99 -2.36 4.40
N LEU A 44 2.70 -2.66 4.42
CA LEU A 44 1.75 -2.19 3.39
C LEU A 44 1.67 -0.66 3.42
N LEU A 45 1.48 -0.07 4.60
CA LEU A 45 1.42 1.37 4.77
C LEU A 45 2.70 2.08 4.33
N GLY A 46 3.87 1.56 4.72
CA GLY A 46 5.16 2.14 4.36
C GLY A 46 5.51 2.00 2.88
N ARG A 47 5.07 0.91 2.23
CA ARG A 47 5.32 0.68 0.80
C ARG A 47 4.39 1.51 -0.09
N TYR A 48 3.10 1.51 0.22
CA TYR A 48 2.09 2.13 -0.65
C TYR A 48 1.75 3.56 -0.24
N GLY A 49 2.03 3.97 1.01
CA GLY A 49 1.85 5.36 1.45
C GLY A 49 0.45 5.87 1.16
N ALA A 50 0.34 6.93 0.35
CA ALA A 50 -0.93 7.51 -0.08
C ALA A 50 -1.80 6.56 -0.93
N ASP A 51 -1.20 5.58 -1.61
CA ASP A 51 -1.91 4.60 -2.43
C ASP A 51 -2.50 3.44 -1.62
N THR A 52 -2.25 3.38 -0.31
CA THR A 52 -2.75 2.31 0.57
C THR A 52 -4.28 2.19 0.52
N ASP A 53 -5.01 3.31 0.52
CA ASP A 53 -6.47 3.29 0.39
C ASP A 53 -6.92 2.70 -0.95
N GLY A 54 -6.21 3.05 -2.03
CA GLY A 54 -6.46 2.51 -3.36
C GLY A 54 -6.20 1.01 -3.44
N LEU A 55 -5.13 0.54 -2.78
CA LEU A 55 -4.80 -0.88 -2.65
C LEU A 55 -5.91 -1.64 -1.91
N LEU A 56 -6.36 -1.13 -0.76
CA LEU A 56 -7.45 -1.76 0.01
C LEU A 56 -8.77 -1.77 -0.77
N ALA A 57 -9.09 -0.68 -1.47
CA ALA A 57 -10.27 -0.61 -2.33
C ALA A 57 -10.18 -1.61 -3.50
N ALA A 58 -8.99 -1.87 -4.03
CA ALA A 58 -8.78 -2.89 -5.05
C ALA A 58 -9.08 -4.29 -4.51
N ALA A 59 -8.71 -4.60 -3.27
CA ALA A 59 -9.02 -5.87 -2.62
C ALA A 59 -10.49 -6.02 -2.16
N ALA A 60 -11.24 -4.94 -1.99
CA ALA A 60 -12.58 -4.99 -1.39
C ALA A 60 -13.60 -5.89 -2.12
N GLY A 61 -13.37 -6.23 -3.39
CA GLY A 61 -14.21 -7.13 -4.17
C GLY A 61 -13.93 -8.63 -3.99
N ASP A 62 -12.76 -8.99 -3.45
CA ASP A 62 -12.35 -10.39 -3.26
C ASP A 62 -11.40 -10.50 -2.05
N PRO A 63 -11.86 -11.06 -0.92
CA PRO A 63 -11.01 -11.23 0.26
C PRO A 63 -9.74 -12.05 0.03
N GLU A 64 -9.72 -12.96 -0.96
CA GLU A 64 -8.51 -13.75 -1.28
C GLU A 64 -7.39 -12.87 -1.84
N GLU A 65 -7.70 -11.67 -2.35
CA GLU A 65 -6.70 -10.69 -2.78
C GLU A 65 -5.76 -10.26 -1.63
N LEU A 66 -6.24 -10.31 -0.38
CA LEU A 66 -5.43 -9.98 0.80
C LEU A 66 -4.66 -11.17 1.37
N ALA A 67 -4.89 -12.38 0.84
CA ALA A 67 -4.14 -13.56 1.21
C ALA A 67 -2.68 -13.46 0.71
N ALA A 68 -1.76 -14.00 1.51
CA ALA A 68 -0.39 -14.17 1.08
C ALA A 68 -0.31 -15.20 -0.05
N ILE A 69 0.55 -14.94 -1.03
CA ILE A 69 0.86 -15.89 -2.08
C ILE A 69 1.69 -17.02 -1.46
N PRO A 70 1.34 -18.30 -1.69
CA PRO A 70 2.09 -19.41 -1.13
C PRO A 70 3.59 -19.33 -1.43
N GLY A 71 4.42 -19.32 -0.39
CA GLY A 71 5.88 -19.21 -0.50
C GLY A 71 6.43 -17.78 -0.67
N ALA A 72 5.59 -16.74 -0.55
CA ALA A 72 6.02 -15.34 -0.61
C ALA A 72 5.35 -14.47 0.47
N ASP A 73 6.02 -13.39 0.86
CA ASP A 73 5.46 -12.37 1.76
C ASP A 73 4.52 -11.37 1.04
N THR A 74 4.41 -11.50 -0.27
CA THR A 74 3.59 -10.67 -1.15
C THR A 74 2.17 -11.21 -1.20
N ARG A 75 1.19 -10.31 -1.26
CA ARG A 75 -0.24 -10.63 -1.43
C ARG A 75 -0.69 -10.50 -2.87
N TRP A 76 -1.78 -11.16 -3.22
CA TRP A 76 -2.35 -11.08 -4.56
C TRP A 76 -2.71 -9.64 -4.98
N VAL A 77 -3.25 -8.84 -4.06
CA VAL A 77 -3.58 -7.44 -4.30
C VAL A 77 -2.34 -6.61 -4.66
N GLU A 78 -1.18 -6.92 -4.06
CA GLU A 78 0.07 -6.21 -4.34
C GLU A 78 0.56 -6.48 -5.76
N LEU A 79 0.43 -7.74 -6.24
CA LEU A 79 0.74 -8.08 -7.64
C LEU A 79 -0.20 -7.38 -8.61
N ARG A 80 -1.50 -7.41 -8.34
CA ARG A 80 -2.50 -6.78 -9.22
C ARG A 80 -2.33 -5.27 -9.26
N TRP A 81 -1.99 -4.67 -8.12
CA TRP A 81 -1.67 -3.24 -8.02
C TRP A 81 -0.44 -2.89 -8.85
N ALA A 82 0.65 -3.65 -8.73
CA ALA A 82 1.86 -3.42 -9.53
C ALA A 82 1.57 -3.52 -11.04
N ALA A 83 0.79 -4.52 -11.48
CA ALA A 83 0.40 -4.64 -12.88
C ALA A 83 -0.44 -3.43 -13.37
N ARG A 84 -1.35 -2.92 -12.55
CA ARG A 84 -2.26 -1.83 -12.91
C ARG A 84 -1.62 -0.45 -12.83
N ALA A 85 -0.92 -0.16 -11.73
CA ALA A 85 -0.45 1.18 -11.38
C ALA A 85 1.02 1.40 -11.76
N GLU A 86 1.83 0.33 -11.84
CA GLU A 86 3.26 0.41 -12.12
C GLU A 86 3.63 -0.09 -13.53
N ALA A 87 2.64 -0.45 -14.36
CA ALA A 87 2.80 -0.92 -15.74
C ALA A 87 3.78 -2.09 -15.89
N VAL A 88 3.77 -3.03 -14.95
CA VAL A 88 4.52 -4.30 -15.06
C VAL A 88 3.85 -5.18 -16.13
N VAL A 89 4.56 -5.43 -17.25
CA VAL A 89 4.17 -6.30 -18.38
C VAL A 89 5.07 -7.51 -18.50
#